data_AF-A0A3D4AYE5-F1
#
_entry.id   AF-A0A3D4AYE5-F1
#
_cell.length_a   1.000
_cell.length_b   1.000
_cell.length_c   1.000
_cell.angle_alpha   90.00
_cell.angle_beta   90.00
_cell.angle_gamma   90.00
#
_symmetry.space_group_name_H-M   'P 1'
#
loop_
_entity.id
_entity.type
_entity.pdbx_description
1 polymer ?
#
loop_
_entity_poly.entity_id
_entity_poly.type
_entity_poly.pdbx_seq_one_letter_code
_entity_poly.pdbx_strand_id
1 'polypeptide(L)'
;MPADRSEFPGGQTPEESEDSQLTLTRKILELETLYDFGVSVSSVLDVRSLTEEVLTRLSVLLDLKAGFLCLKGSESDALQITACSEIDPAAVTQYFINHPLVAEVMTSGEGAIQHDLDCSPYQQLLIVPIKARENTLGILGVLDKEDGVFNQEDM
;
A
#
# COMPACT_ATOMS: atom_id res chain seq x y z
N MET A 1 41.54 -72.53 -24.01
CA MET A 1 42.11 -71.19 -24.27
C MET A 1 41.00 -70.30 -24.82
N PRO A 2 40.96 -68.99 -24.47
CA PRO A 2 39.72 -68.19 -24.33
C PRO A 2 39.30 -67.45 -25.63
N ALA A 3 38.20 -66.68 -25.71
CA ALA A 3 37.41 -66.07 -24.64
C ALA A 3 35.89 -65.94 -24.87
N ASP A 4 35.22 -65.62 -23.76
CA ASP A 4 33.87 -65.11 -23.50
C ASP A 4 33.48 -63.79 -24.23
N ARG A 5 32.20 -63.70 -24.64
CA ARG A 5 31.26 -62.54 -24.67
C ARG A 5 30.07 -62.92 -25.56
N SER A 6 28.80 -62.89 -25.15
CA SER A 6 28.07 -62.03 -24.19
C SER A 6 28.15 -60.53 -24.53
N GLU A 7 27.38 -60.14 -25.56
CA GLU A 7 26.98 -58.73 -25.73
C GLU A 7 25.50 -58.59 -25.37
N PHE A 8 25.28 -57.82 -24.29
CA PHE A 8 23.99 -57.46 -23.71
C PHE A 8 23.33 -56.32 -24.51
N PRO A 9 22.02 -56.06 -24.35
CA PRO A 9 21.34 -55.00 -25.09
C PRO A 9 21.91 -53.61 -24.78
N GLY A 10 22.11 -52.80 -25.83
CA GLY A 10 22.40 -51.38 -25.69
C GLY A 10 21.24 -50.66 -24.99
N GLY A 11 21.56 -49.95 -23.91
CA GLY A 11 20.56 -49.36 -23.01
C GLY A 11 19.83 -48.15 -23.59
N GLN A 12 18.67 -47.86 -23.01
CA GLN A 12 17.98 -46.58 -23.18
C GLN A 12 18.82 -45.45 -22.58
N THR A 13 18.96 -44.36 -23.32
CA THR A 13 19.65 -43.12 -22.93
C THR A 13 18.88 -42.35 -21.85
N PRO A 14 19.53 -41.80 -20.80
CA PRO A 14 18.80 -41.10 -19.71
C PRO A 14 18.34 -39.67 -20.01
N GLU A 15 18.76 -39.06 -21.12
CA GLU A 15 18.80 -37.59 -21.31
C GLU A 15 17.43 -36.87 -21.36
N GLU A 16 16.31 -37.56 -21.64
CA GLU A 16 14.99 -36.90 -21.75
C GLU A 16 14.35 -36.54 -20.39
N SER A 17 14.79 -37.15 -19.29
CA SER A 17 14.13 -37.01 -17.97
C SER A 17 14.57 -35.78 -17.17
N GLU A 18 15.72 -35.19 -17.49
CA GLU A 18 16.27 -34.04 -16.76
C GLU A 18 15.79 -32.70 -17.36
N ASP A 19 15.82 -32.55 -18.70
CA ASP A 19 15.35 -31.35 -19.38
C ASP A 19 13.84 -31.12 -19.20
N SER A 20 13.06 -32.21 -19.21
CA SER A 20 11.63 -32.19 -18.88
C SER A 20 11.34 -31.68 -17.46
N GLN A 21 12.18 -32.03 -16.48
CA GLN A 21 12.03 -31.54 -15.11
C GLN A 21 12.47 -30.09 -14.98
N LEU A 22 13.57 -29.67 -15.62
CA LEU A 22 14.01 -28.27 -15.64
C LEU A 22 12.98 -27.34 -16.28
N THR A 23 12.32 -27.78 -17.36
CA THR A 23 11.23 -27.01 -18.01
C THR A 23 9.93 -27.00 -17.20
N LEU A 24 9.61 -28.08 -16.47
CA LEU A 24 8.50 -28.09 -15.51
C LEU A 24 8.76 -27.14 -14.33
N THR A 25 9.94 -27.19 -13.71
CA THR A 25 10.32 -26.29 -12.60
C THR A 25 10.30 -24.82 -13.03
N ARG A 26 10.77 -24.50 -14.24
CA ARG A 26 10.63 -23.13 -14.79
C ARG A 26 9.19 -22.68 -14.88
N LYS A 27 8.30 -23.51 -15.45
CA LYS A 27 6.88 -23.18 -15.59
C LYS A 27 6.16 -23.03 -14.25
N ILE A 28 6.52 -23.83 -13.24
CA ILE A 28 6.01 -23.68 -11.88
C ILE A 28 6.44 -22.32 -11.31
N LEU A 29 7.72 -21.96 -11.41
CA LEU A 29 8.25 -20.70 -10.89
C LEU A 29 7.68 -19.47 -11.61
N GLU A 30 7.46 -19.55 -12.94
CA GLU A 30 6.72 -18.52 -13.70
C GLU A 30 5.26 -18.39 -13.25
N LEU A 31 4.57 -19.50 -12.97
CA LEU A 31 3.19 -19.52 -12.49
C LEU A 31 3.06 -18.99 -11.05
N GLU A 32 3.98 -19.36 -10.16
CA GLU A 32 4.08 -18.82 -8.80
C GLU A 32 4.32 -17.31 -8.84
N THR A 33 5.29 -16.85 -9.65
CA THR A 33 5.58 -15.41 -9.81
C THR A 33 4.36 -14.64 -10.36
N LEU A 34 3.65 -15.21 -11.33
CA LEU A 34 2.44 -14.59 -11.89
C LEU A 34 1.27 -14.59 -10.90
N TYR A 35 1.16 -15.63 -10.06
CA TYR A 35 0.16 -15.74 -9.02
C TYR A 35 0.40 -14.71 -7.90
N ASP A 36 1.62 -14.64 -7.37
CA ASP A 36 2.03 -13.64 -6.36
C ASP A 36 1.81 -12.21 -6.87
N PHE A 37 2.15 -11.95 -8.13
CA PHE A 37 1.87 -10.66 -8.77
C PHE A 37 0.37 -10.38 -8.88
N GLY A 38 -0.43 -11.37 -9.31
CA GLY A 38 -1.89 -11.24 -9.43
C GLY A 38 -2.58 -10.99 -8.08
N VAL A 39 -2.18 -11.72 -7.04
CA VAL A 39 -2.67 -11.52 -5.66
C VAL A 39 -2.26 -10.14 -5.14
N SER A 40 -1.00 -9.75 -5.31
CA SER A 40 -0.49 -8.44 -4.87
C SER A 40 -1.23 -7.28 -5.55
N VAL A 41 -1.42 -7.34 -6.88
CA VAL A 41 -2.17 -6.33 -7.65
C VAL A 41 -3.63 -6.27 -7.22
N SER A 42 -4.28 -7.43 -7.02
CA SER A 42 -5.66 -7.47 -6.56
C SER A 42 -5.82 -6.87 -5.15
N SER A 43 -4.89 -7.14 -4.24
CA SER A 43 -4.94 -6.61 -2.87
C SER A 43 -4.68 -5.10 -2.81
N VAL A 44 -3.77 -4.57 -3.64
CA VAL A 44 -3.53 -3.12 -3.73
C VAL A 44 -4.76 -2.38 -4.28
N LEU A 45 -5.49 -2.99 -5.23
CA LEU A 45 -6.71 -2.40 -5.77
C LEU A 45 -7.83 -2.33 -4.72
N ASP A 46 -8.03 -3.42 -3.96
CA ASP A 46 -9.02 -3.50 -2.88
C ASP A 46 -8.79 -2.45 -1.79
N VAL A 47 -7.54 -2.30 -1.32
CA VAL A 47 -7.17 -1.30 -0.32
C VAL A 47 -7.43 0.12 -0.81
N ARG A 48 -7.09 0.45 -2.07
CA ARG A 48 -7.36 1.79 -2.63
C ARG A 48 -8.85 2.09 -2.67
N SER A 49 -9.65 1.21 -3.27
CA SER A 49 -11.10 1.41 -3.36
C SER A 49 -11.76 1.52 -1.98
N LEU A 50 -11.29 0.74 -0.99
CA LEU A 50 -11.75 0.89 0.39
C LEU A 50 -11.40 2.27 0.98
N THR A 51 -10.17 2.74 0.80
CA THR A 51 -9.74 4.05 1.34
C THR A 51 -10.43 5.23 0.67
N GLU A 52 -10.73 5.14 -0.64
CA GLU A 52 -11.53 6.12 -1.36
C GLU A 52 -12.98 6.17 -0.85
N GLU A 53 -13.59 5.01 -0.59
CA GLU A 53 -14.95 4.95 -0.04
C GLU A 53 -15.02 5.48 1.40
N VAL A 54 -14.04 5.15 2.25
CA VAL A 54 -13.94 5.70 3.61
C VAL A 54 -13.82 7.23 3.56
N LEU A 55 -12.91 7.75 2.73
CA LEU A 55 -12.70 9.19 2.59
C LEU A 55 -13.97 9.89 2.08
N THR A 56 -14.64 9.33 1.06
CA THR A 56 -15.90 9.85 0.51
C THR A 56 -17.00 9.95 1.57
N ARG A 57 -17.13 8.92 2.43
CA ARG A 57 -18.10 8.93 3.54
C ARG A 57 -17.76 10.01 4.58
N LEU A 58 -16.48 10.23 4.87
CA LEU A 58 -16.04 11.26 5.82
C LEU A 58 -16.21 12.68 5.29
N SER A 59 -15.97 12.92 3.99
CA SER A 59 -16.24 14.22 3.36
C SER A 59 -17.71 14.63 3.51
N VAL A 60 -18.65 13.68 3.40
CA VAL A 60 -20.10 13.91 3.58
C VAL A 60 -20.50 14.02 5.05
N LEU A 61 -19.84 13.31 5.97
CA LEU A 61 -20.17 13.32 7.41
C LEU A 61 -19.65 14.55 8.16
N LEU A 62 -18.49 15.07 7.74
CA LEU A 62 -17.79 16.19 8.40
C LEU A 62 -17.82 17.49 7.59
N ASP A 63 -18.50 17.49 6.42
CA ASP A 63 -18.63 18.62 5.49
C ASP A 63 -17.25 19.21 5.11
N LEU A 64 -16.39 18.34 4.56
CA LEU A 64 -14.97 18.64 4.29
C LEU A 64 -14.75 19.21 2.89
N LYS A 65 -13.88 20.21 2.76
CA LYS A 65 -13.46 20.76 1.45
C LYS A 65 -12.42 19.91 0.75
N ALA A 66 -11.60 19.17 1.49
CA ALA A 66 -10.69 18.19 0.94
C ALA A 66 -10.22 17.19 2.00
N GLY A 67 -9.61 16.08 1.53
CA GLY A 67 -8.91 15.16 2.39
C GLY A 67 -8.04 14.18 1.61
N PHE A 68 -7.17 13.48 2.33
CA PHE A 68 -6.23 12.52 1.79
C PHE A 68 -5.94 11.42 2.81
N LEU A 69 -5.65 10.22 2.32
CA LEU A 69 -5.32 9.07 3.15
C LEU A 69 -3.99 8.50 2.68
N CYS A 70 -3.05 8.35 3.61
CA CYS A 70 -1.72 7.80 3.36
C CYS A 70 -1.46 6.57 4.24
N LEU A 71 -0.98 5.48 3.64
CA LEU A 71 -0.57 4.26 4.35
C LEU A 71 0.92 4.01 4.13
N LYS A 72 1.58 3.37 5.09
CA LYS A 72 2.95 2.85 4.92
C LYS A 72 2.97 1.84 3.77
N GLY A 73 4.00 1.90 2.93
CA GLY A 73 4.21 0.91 1.88
C GLY A 73 4.57 -0.46 2.46
N SER A 74 4.17 -1.54 1.78
CA SER A 74 4.50 -2.92 2.20
C SER A 74 6.01 -3.16 2.31
N GLU A 75 6.77 -2.54 1.41
CA GLU A 75 8.22 -2.68 1.25
C GLU A 75 9.02 -1.54 1.91
N SER A 76 8.36 -0.50 2.42
CA SER A 76 9.01 0.73 2.89
C SER A 76 8.14 1.45 3.92
N ASP A 77 8.74 1.83 5.05
CA ASP A 77 8.07 2.58 6.13
C ASP A 77 7.60 3.99 5.72
N ALA A 78 7.94 4.43 4.50
CA ALA A 78 7.46 5.66 3.90
C ALA A 78 5.94 5.61 3.63
N LEU A 79 5.27 6.72 3.97
CA LEU A 79 3.86 6.95 3.66
C LEU A 79 3.64 7.12 2.14
N GLN A 80 2.60 6.47 1.63
CA GLN A 80 2.15 6.53 0.24
C GLN A 80 0.68 6.97 0.20
N ILE A 81 0.37 7.91 -0.69
CA ILE A 81 -1.01 8.35 -0.94
C ILE A 81 -1.81 7.16 -1.47
N THR A 82 -2.88 6.83 -0.76
CA THR A 82 -3.77 5.70 -1.07
C THR A 82 -5.13 6.19 -1.57
N ALA A 83 -5.61 7.34 -1.07
CA ALA A 83 -6.79 8.05 -1.59
C ALA A 83 -6.66 9.58 -1.43
N CYS A 84 -7.34 10.33 -2.30
CA CYS A 84 -7.54 11.80 -2.20
C CYS A 84 -9.01 12.15 -2.51
N SER A 85 -9.51 13.23 -1.93
CA SER A 85 -10.83 13.81 -2.18
C SER A 85 -10.67 15.32 -2.28
N GLU A 86 -11.10 15.89 -3.41
CA GLU A 86 -11.09 17.35 -3.70
C GLU A 86 -9.70 18.03 -3.56
N ILE A 87 -8.61 17.23 -3.61
CA ILE A 87 -7.22 17.70 -3.62
C ILE A 87 -6.36 16.88 -4.60
N ASP A 88 -5.41 17.55 -5.25
CA ASP A 88 -4.44 16.89 -6.12
C ASP A 88 -3.34 16.14 -5.32
N PRO A 89 -2.98 14.89 -5.67
CA PRO A 89 -1.95 14.13 -4.97
C PRO A 89 -0.55 14.80 -4.93
N ALA A 90 -0.19 15.62 -5.91
CA ALA A 90 1.07 16.37 -5.88
C ALA A 90 1.03 17.47 -4.81
N ALA A 91 -0.11 18.15 -4.62
CA ALA A 91 -0.29 19.11 -3.53
C ALA A 91 -0.20 18.42 -2.15
N VAL A 92 -0.79 17.23 -1.98
CA VAL A 92 -0.63 16.41 -0.76
C VAL A 92 0.84 16.09 -0.48
N THR A 93 1.58 15.68 -1.51
CA THR A 93 3.02 15.38 -1.40
C THR A 93 3.84 16.62 -1.06
N GLN A 94 3.51 17.76 -1.66
CA GLN A 94 4.25 19.02 -1.51
C GLN A 94 4.04 19.67 -0.14
N TYR A 95 2.80 19.68 0.36
CA TYR A 95 2.44 20.49 1.55
C TYR A 95 2.19 19.66 2.81
N PHE A 96 1.70 18.41 2.68
CA PHE A 96 1.15 17.67 3.81
C PHE A 96 1.95 16.44 4.21
N ILE A 97 2.45 15.61 3.28
CA ILE A 97 3.23 14.39 3.63
C ILE A 97 4.45 14.70 4.50
N ASN A 98 5.14 15.80 4.22
CA ASN A 98 6.35 16.22 4.94
C ASN A 98 6.05 17.22 6.08
N HIS A 99 4.78 17.45 6.40
CA HIS A 99 4.37 18.38 7.45
C HIS A 99 4.75 17.82 8.84
N PRO A 100 5.31 18.62 9.78
CA PRO A 100 5.79 18.12 11.07
C PRO A 100 4.73 17.38 11.88
N LEU A 101 3.46 17.82 11.77
CA LEU A 101 2.31 17.18 12.42
C LEU A 101 2.09 15.72 11.97
N VAL A 102 2.49 15.34 10.74
CA VAL A 102 2.45 13.94 10.29
C VAL A 102 3.42 13.09 11.11
N ALA A 103 4.66 13.56 11.29
CA ALA A 103 5.67 12.84 12.06
C ALA A 103 5.29 12.73 13.54
N GLU A 104 4.65 13.77 14.09
CA GLU A 104 4.09 13.75 15.45
C GLU A 104 3.00 12.69 15.59
N VAL A 105 1.94 12.74 14.76
CA VAL A 105 0.82 11.79 14.80
C VAL A 105 1.27 10.34 14.54
N MET A 106 2.23 10.13 13.64
CA MET A 106 2.80 8.81 13.38
C MET A 106 3.59 8.25 14.57
N THR A 107 4.19 9.12 15.40
CA THR A 107 5.03 8.74 16.55
C THR A 107 4.23 8.61 17.84
N SER A 108 3.33 9.56 18.12
CA SER A 108 2.45 9.53 19.31
C SER A 108 1.34 8.50 19.14
N GLY A 109 0.86 8.31 17.89
CA GLY A 109 -0.38 7.61 17.64
C GLY A 109 -1.62 8.37 18.16
N GLU A 110 -1.53 9.67 18.40
CA GLU A 110 -2.68 10.50 18.78
C GLU A 110 -3.01 11.46 17.63
N GLY A 111 -4.30 11.76 17.43
CA GLY A 111 -4.70 12.72 16.40
C GLY A 111 -4.30 14.15 16.77
N ALA A 112 -4.15 15.02 15.77
CA ALA A 112 -3.77 16.40 15.97
C ALA A 112 -4.50 17.34 15.01
N ILE A 113 -4.85 18.52 15.51
CA ILE A 113 -5.48 19.61 14.75
C ILE A 113 -4.50 20.77 14.67
N GLN A 114 -4.33 21.33 13.48
CA GLN A 114 -3.69 22.62 13.27
C GLN A 114 -4.61 23.56 12.49
N HIS A 115 -4.66 24.81 12.95
CA HIS A 115 -5.26 25.94 12.24
C HIS A 115 -4.14 26.90 11.80
N ASP A 116 -4.46 27.85 10.93
CA ASP A 116 -3.54 28.88 10.42
C ASP A 116 -2.37 28.28 9.61
N LEU A 117 -2.71 27.50 8.58
CA LEU A 117 -1.74 26.88 7.67
C LEU A 117 -1.21 27.88 6.61
N ASP A 118 -0.06 28.51 6.88
CA ASP A 118 0.62 29.38 5.90
C ASP A 118 1.06 28.68 4.60
N CYS A 119 1.28 27.36 4.64
CA CYS A 119 1.95 26.63 3.57
C CYS A 119 1.02 26.09 2.47
N SER A 120 -0.30 26.30 2.55
CA SER A 120 -1.27 25.68 1.65
C SER A 120 -2.45 26.61 1.32
N PRO A 121 -3.29 26.31 0.31
CA PRO A 121 -4.52 27.07 0.08
C PRO A 121 -5.61 26.80 1.13
N TYR A 122 -5.45 25.75 1.95
CA TYR A 122 -6.33 25.40 3.06
C TYR A 122 -5.85 26.05 4.36
N GLN A 123 -6.77 26.37 5.26
CA GLN A 123 -6.48 27.07 6.53
C GLN A 123 -6.32 26.13 7.72
N GLN A 124 -6.92 24.93 7.66
CA GLN A 124 -7.01 23.99 8.76
C GLN A 124 -6.73 22.56 8.30
N LEU A 125 -6.08 21.79 9.18
CA LEU A 125 -5.71 20.40 8.96
C LEU A 125 -5.93 19.62 10.25
N LEU A 126 -6.78 18.60 10.17
CA LEU A 126 -6.92 17.54 11.18
C LEU A 126 -6.25 16.29 10.61
N ILE A 127 -5.33 15.69 11.37
CA ILE A 127 -4.71 14.41 11.05
C ILE A 127 -5.08 13.41 12.14
N VAL A 128 -5.62 12.26 11.74
CA VAL A 128 -5.87 11.12 12.64
C VAL A 128 -5.06 9.88 12.21
N PRO A 129 -4.49 9.13 13.16
CA PRO A 129 -3.67 7.96 12.87
C PRO A 129 -4.53 6.73 12.55
N ILE A 130 -4.22 6.06 11.44
CA ILE A 130 -4.82 4.78 11.06
C ILE A 130 -4.04 3.67 11.77
N LYS A 131 -4.63 3.09 12.81
CA LYS A 131 -4.01 2.04 13.62
C LYS A 131 -4.49 0.65 13.26
N ALA A 132 -3.58 -0.32 13.30
CA ALA A 132 -3.92 -1.73 13.42
C ALA A 132 -3.22 -2.32 14.64
N ARG A 133 -4.02 -2.80 15.61
CA ARG A 133 -3.54 -3.21 16.94
C ARG A 133 -2.78 -2.06 17.61
N GLU A 134 -1.48 -2.24 17.86
CA GLU A 134 -0.60 -1.26 18.52
C GLU A 134 0.30 -0.49 17.53
N ASN A 135 0.16 -0.72 16.21
CA ASN A 135 0.99 -0.07 15.20
C ASN A 135 0.20 0.95 14.36
N THR A 136 0.76 2.14 14.18
CA THR A 136 0.23 3.16 13.26
C THR A 136 0.64 2.78 11.83
N LEU A 137 -0.34 2.34 11.02
CA LEU A 137 -0.16 1.96 9.62
C LEU A 137 -0.16 3.17 8.68
N GLY A 138 -0.63 4.33 9.13
CA GLY A 138 -0.73 5.51 8.29
C GLY A 138 -1.52 6.64 8.93
N ILE A 139 -1.97 7.57 8.11
CA ILE A 139 -2.78 8.72 8.51
C ILE A 139 -3.95 8.95 7.55
N LEU A 140 -5.02 9.52 8.11
CA LEU A 140 -6.03 10.26 7.38
C LEU A 140 -5.82 11.74 7.70
N GLY A 141 -5.65 12.57 6.68
CA GLY A 141 -5.63 14.03 6.80
C GLY A 141 -6.89 14.63 6.16
N VAL A 142 -7.55 15.54 6.85
CA VAL A 142 -8.73 16.27 6.36
C VAL A 142 -8.50 17.77 6.47
N LEU A 143 -8.98 18.51 5.48
CA LEU A 143 -8.59 19.88 5.19
C LEU A 143 -9.82 20.76 5.02
N ASP A 144 -9.90 21.80 5.85
CA ASP A 144 -11.00 22.77 5.98
C ASP A 144 -12.43 22.18 6.01
N LYS A 145 -13.23 22.61 7.00
CA LYS A 145 -14.68 22.45 6.90
C LYS A 145 -15.29 23.49 5.96
N GLU A 146 -16.40 23.11 5.32
CA GLU A 146 -17.37 24.02 4.70
C GLU A 146 -17.94 24.98 5.75
N ASP A 147 -18.39 24.43 6.89
CA ASP A 147 -18.88 25.21 8.05
C ASP A 147 -17.97 25.07 9.28
N GLY A 148 -17.37 26.18 9.71
CA GLY A 148 -16.68 26.30 10.99
C GLY A 148 -15.21 25.85 11.04
N VAL A 149 -14.82 25.27 12.19
CA VAL A 149 -13.44 24.86 12.49
C VAL A 149 -13.40 23.45 13.07
N PHE A 150 -12.29 22.73 12.85
CA PHE A 150 -12.07 21.43 13.49
C PHE A 150 -12.00 21.56 15.01
N ASN A 151 -12.58 20.60 15.73
CA ASN A 151 -12.55 20.54 17.18
C ASN A 151 -12.39 19.09 17.68
N GLN A 152 -12.33 18.86 19.00
CA GLN A 152 -12.11 17.52 19.57
C GLN A 152 -13.25 16.52 19.33
N GLU A 153 -14.45 16.96 18.96
CA GLU A 153 -15.57 16.08 18.57
C GLU A 153 -15.42 15.54 17.13
N ASP A 154 -14.47 16.08 16.36
CA ASP A 154 -14.14 15.64 14.99
C ASP A 154 -13.01 14.59 14.94
N MET A 155 -12.40 14.25 16.09
CA MET A 155 -11.20 13.40 16.22
C MET A 155 -11.49 11.91 16.45
#